data_AF-A0A0F9Q2V7-F1
#
_entry.id   AF-A0A0F9Q2V7-F1
#
_cell.length_a   1.000
_cell.length_b   1.000
_cell.length_c   1.000
_cell.angle_alpha   90.00
_cell.angle_beta   90.00
_cell.angle_gamma   90.00
#
_symmetry.space_group_name_H-M   'P 1'
#
loop_
_entity.id
_entity.type
_entity.pdbx_description
1 polymer ?
#
loop_
_entity_poly.entity_id
_entity_poly.type
_entity_poly.pdbx_seq_one_letter_code
_entity_poly.pdbx_strand_id
1 'polypeptide(L)'
;MTETAQIQEHHNLLRVIFLNLLIIAFITISYVYISEPIGSISTPFLNNQEFSLQFGITLLIFSFFSVLAGSVNGFIAGFLGELLFQLAFYNSIFLDWCFIVAILGFLCGLYKYKPLKYHEGIKVYFTFMYFIVISFIISGLITLFQSMFYETTYSIEDIILNYGFNYFLNSLISIIFIVPIILVIYDKILAKDEKDLYYMWLTHHPISASDHTFYLKFGRTKIYFCTRCSGVIIGGLMALFTTYLTQKILGIVIDARIALLLIIILPLPVFIDWGTQRLLLRKSTTESRLLTGFIVGLAFHFMSFTYDLYFYTVLILIAYFSIFFLLAYFGHKKEMRLLEEELDELSYEEAL
;
A
#
# COMPACT_ATOMS: atom_id res chain seq x y z
N MET A 1 -28.07 7.26 21.88
CA MET A 1 -26.62 7.23 21.62
C MET A 1 -26.16 8.67 21.61
N THR A 2 -25.24 9.02 22.49
CA THR A 2 -24.71 10.39 22.60
C THR A 2 -23.94 10.76 21.33
N GLU A 3 -23.97 12.03 20.94
CA GLU A 3 -23.27 12.62 19.79
C GLU A 3 -21.77 12.23 19.73
N THR A 4 -21.15 11.99 20.88
CA THR A 4 -19.79 11.46 21.05
C THR A 4 -19.57 10.07 20.46
N ALA A 5 -20.57 9.18 20.49
CA ALA A 5 -20.45 7.84 19.90
C ALA A 5 -20.51 7.87 18.37
N GLN A 6 -21.35 8.74 17.79
CA GLN A 6 -21.43 8.92 16.33
C GLN A 6 -20.16 9.54 15.74
N ILE A 7 -19.54 10.51 16.45
CA ILE A 7 -18.27 11.11 16.03
C ILE A 7 -17.14 10.07 16.04
N GLN A 8 -17.10 9.20 17.06
CA GLN A 8 -16.09 8.14 17.16
C GLN A 8 -16.24 7.07 16.05
N GLU A 9 -17.47 6.83 15.59
CA GLU A 9 -17.78 5.90 14.50
C GLU A 9 -17.34 6.44 13.13
N HIS A 10 -17.58 7.72 12.84
CA HIS A 10 -17.21 8.33 11.56
C HIS A 10 -15.69 8.43 11.34
N HIS A 11 -14.91 8.69 12.39
CA HIS A 11 -13.43 8.65 12.33
C HIS A 11 -12.88 7.27 12.00
N ASN A 12 -13.64 6.21 12.26
CA ASN A 12 -13.24 4.86 11.91
C ASN A 12 -13.35 4.59 10.40
N LEU A 13 -14.32 5.21 9.71
CA LEU A 13 -14.58 4.94 8.30
C LEU A 13 -13.44 5.41 7.37
N LEU A 14 -13.01 6.67 7.49
CA LEU A 14 -11.93 7.22 6.65
C LEU A 14 -10.62 6.46 6.86
N ARG A 15 -10.32 6.07 8.11
CA ARG A 15 -9.16 5.25 8.44
C ARG A 15 -9.24 3.88 7.77
N VAL A 16 -10.40 3.22 7.81
CA VAL A 16 -10.62 1.92 7.15
C VAL A 16 -10.46 2.03 5.64
N ILE A 17 -11.05 3.05 5.01
CA ILE A 17 -10.93 3.29 3.57
C ILE A 17 -9.47 3.51 3.19
N PHE A 18 -8.79 4.43 3.87
CA PHE A 18 -7.39 4.75 3.59
C PHE A 18 -6.49 3.52 3.74
N LEU A 19 -6.66 2.75 4.82
CA LEU A 19 -5.86 1.55 5.05
C LEU A 19 -6.07 0.50 3.95
N ASN A 20 -7.31 0.29 3.52
CA ASN A 20 -7.58 -0.64 2.42
C ASN A 20 -6.98 -0.16 1.10
N LEU A 21 -7.08 1.14 0.79
CA LEU A 21 -6.43 1.71 -0.39
C LEU A 21 -4.91 1.56 -0.36
N LEU A 22 -4.30 1.78 0.81
CA LEU A 22 -2.86 1.60 0.99
C LEU A 22 -2.44 0.13 0.80
N ILE A 23 -3.20 -0.82 1.34
CA ILE A 23 -2.94 -2.25 1.16
C ILE A 23 -3.06 -2.64 -0.32
N ILE A 24 -4.11 -2.20 -1.01
CA ILE A 24 -4.29 -2.46 -2.44
C ILE A 24 -3.12 -1.89 -3.24
N ALA A 25 -2.77 -0.62 -3.00
CA ALA A 25 -1.65 0.03 -3.68
C ALA A 25 -0.33 -0.71 -3.44
N PHE A 26 -0.04 -1.10 -2.20
CA PHE A 26 1.16 -1.85 -1.85
C PHE A 26 1.26 -3.19 -2.59
N ILE A 27 0.16 -3.95 -2.65
CA ILE A 27 0.13 -5.24 -3.35
C ILE A 27 0.29 -5.03 -4.86
N THR A 28 -0.40 -4.05 -5.45
CA THR A 28 -0.29 -3.70 -6.87
C THR A 28 1.14 -3.28 -7.25
N ILE A 29 1.77 -2.41 -6.46
CA ILE A 29 3.16 -1.97 -6.68
C ILE A 29 4.11 -3.16 -6.60
N SER A 30 3.96 -3.99 -5.55
CA SER A 30 4.78 -5.19 -5.37
C SER A 30 4.61 -6.16 -6.53
N TYR A 31 3.38 -6.36 -7.01
CA TYR A 31 3.08 -7.20 -8.15
C TYR A 31 3.84 -6.75 -9.40
N VAL A 32 3.73 -5.47 -9.77
CA VAL A 32 4.37 -4.93 -10.97
C VAL A 32 5.89 -5.02 -10.89
N TYR A 33 6.51 -4.57 -9.78
CA TYR A 33 7.98 -4.57 -9.67
C TYR A 33 8.60 -5.96 -9.56
N ILE A 34 7.90 -6.93 -8.95
CA ILE A 34 8.36 -8.32 -8.92
C ILE A 34 8.19 -8.96 -10.31
N SER A 35 7.13 -8.60 -11.03
CA SER A 35 6.85 -9.13 -12.36
C SER A 35 7.80 -8.61 -13.43
N GLU A 36 8.37 -7.41 -13.28
CA GLU A 36 9.29 -6.84 -14.28
C GLU A 36 10.50 -7.76 -14.58
N PRO A 37 11.28 -8.25 -13.59
CA PRO A 37 12.41 -9.13 -13.86
C PRO A 37 12.03 -10.61 -14.06
N ILE A 38 10.89 -11.07 -13.54
CA ILE A 38 10.56 -12.51 -13.42
C ILE A 38 9.39 -12.93 -14.34
N GLY A 39 8.63 -11.98 -14.86
CA GLY A 39 7.34 -12.20 -15.49
C GLY A 39 6.17 -12.11 -14.51
N SER A 40 5.01 -11.72 -15.02
CA SER A 40 3.76 -11.79 -14.29
C SER A 40 3.22 -13.22 -14.24
N ILE A 41 2.11 -13.42 -13.54
CA ILE A 41 1.47 -14.74 -13.43
C ILE A 41 1.03 -15.27 -14.81
N SER A 42 0.67 -14.38 -15.75
CA SER A 42 0.25 -14.78 -17.10
C SER A 42 1.42 -15.07 -18.04
N THR A 43 2.61 -14.51 -17.78
CA THR A 43 3.75 -14.56 -18.71
C THR A 43 4.10 -15.97 -19.19
N PRO A 44 4.20 -17.01 -18.33
CA PRO A 44 4.54 -18.36 -18.78
C PRO A 44 3.54 -18.96 -19.76
N PHE A 45 2.27 -18.54 -19.68
CA PHE A 45 1.18 -19.10 -20.48
C PHE A 45 0.92 -18.33 -21.78
N LEU A 46 1.33 -17.06 -21.84
CA LEU A 46 1.21 -16.23 -23.02
C LEU A 46 2.42 -16.40 -23.97
N ASN A 47 3.62 -16.57 -23.40
CA ASN A 47 4.85 -16.60 -24.20
C ASN A 47 5.34 -18.03 -24.53
N ASN A 48 5.08 -19.00 -23.67
CA ASN A 48 5.51 -20.38 -23.87
C ASN A 48 4.29 -21.30 -24.01
N GLN A 49 4.06 -21.79 -25.22
CA GLN A 49 3.00 -22.76 -25.49
C GLN A 49 3.39 -24.19 -25.06
N GLU A 50 4.67 -24.39 -24.75
CA GLU A 50 5.18 -25.67 -24.24
C GLU A 50 5.06 -25.73 -22.71
N PHE A 51 4.71 -26.91 -22.22
CA PHE A 51 4.73 -27.24 -20.81
C PHE A 51 6.09 -26.89 -20.17
N SER A 52 6.10 -25.94 -19.23
CA SER A 52 7.30 -25.55 -18.50
C SER A 52 7.02 -25.32 -17.03
N LEU A 53 7.72 -26.07 -16.19
CA LEU A 53 7.65 -25.92 -14.74
C LEU A 53 8.59 -24.78 -14.31
N GLN A 54 8.02 -23.69 -13.80
CA GLN A 54 8.74 -22.51 -13.35
C GLN A 54 8.27 -22.11 -11.96
N PHE A 55 9.23 -21.80 -11.08
CA PHE A 55 8.91 -21.26 -9.76
C PHE A 55 8.42 -19.81 -9.88
N GLY A 56 7.11 -19.63 -9.71
CA GLY A 56 6.46 -18.33 -9.86
C GLY A 56 6.62 -17.48 -8.60
N ILE A 57 7.69 -16.70 -8.51
CA ILE A 57 7.91 -15.76 -7.38
C ILE A 57 6.76 -14.75 -7.29
N THR A 58 6.32 -14.19 -8.42
CA THR A 58 5.15 -13.29 -8.49
C THR A 58 3.90 -13.98 -7.93
N LEU A 59 3.65 -15.23 -8.35
CA LEU A 59 2.52 -16.04 -7.91
C LEU A 59 2.56 -16.28 -6.39
N LEU A 60 3.73 -16.62 -5.85
CA LEU A 60 3.97 -16.81 -4.42
C LEU A 60 3.69 -15.55 -3.60
N ILE A 61 4.35 -14.43 -3.95
CA ILE A 61 4.29 -13.19 -3.16
C ILE A 61 2.88 -12.60 -3.22
N PHE A 62 2.25 -12.60 -4.40
CA PHE A 62 0.87 -12.13 -4.56
C PHE A 62 -0.13 -12.96 -3.73
N SER A 63 0.00 -14.29 -3.77
CA SER A 63 -0.89 -15.18 -3.00
C SER A 63 -0.70 -15.00 -1.50
N PHE A 64 0.55 -14.88 -1.04
CA PHE A 64 0.86 -14.61 0.36
C PHE A 64 0.24 -13.29 0.84
N PHE A 65 0.44 -12.19 0.11
CA PHE A 65 -0.16 -10.91 0.48
C PHE A 65 -1.69 -10.91 0.41
N SER A 66 -2.29 -11.61 -0.55
CA SER A 66 -3.74 -11.75 -0.64
C SER A 66 -4.33 -12.44 0.59
N VAL A 67 -3.66 -13.46 1.12
CA VAL A 67 -4.07 -14.15 2.37
C VAL A 67 -4.01 -13.22 3.58
N LEU A 68 -3.01 -12.35 3.65
CA LEU A 68 -2.87 -11.37 4.73
C LEU A 68 -3.90 -10.23 4.62
N ALA A 69 -4.13 -9.74 3.40
CA ALA A 69 -4.97 -8.57 3.12
C ALA A 69 -6.47 -8.87 3.08
N GLY A 70 -6.86 -10.10 2.73
CA GLY A 70 -8.25 -10.52 2.56
C GLY A 70 -8.74 -10.45 1.11
N SER A 71 -9.91 -11.05 0.87
CA SER A 71 -10.42 -11.35 -0.48
C SER A 71 -10.66 -10.13 -1.36
N VAL A 72 -11.30 -9.07 -0.84
CA VAL A 72 -11.59 -7.85 -1.62
C VAL A 72 -10.29 -7.16 -2.07
N ASN A 73 -9.33 -7.02 -1.15
CA ASN A 73 -8.04 -6.39 -1.44
C ASN A 73 -7.24 -7.23 -2.45
N GLY A 74 -7.21 -8.55 -2.28
CA GLY A 74 -6.56 -9.47 -3.22
C GLY A 74 -7.19 -9.43 -4.62
N PHE A 75 -8.53 -9.34 -4.71
CA PHE A 75 -9.23 -9.22 -5.99
C PHE A 75 -8.85 -7.94 -6.75
N ILE A 76 -8.99 -6.79 -6.10
CA ILE A 76 -8.72 -5.49 -6.72
C ILE A 76 -7.24 -5.36 -7.09
N ALA A 77 -6.33 -5.74 -6.18
CA ALA A 77 -4.91 -5.66 -6.44
C ALA A 77 -4.45 -6.65 -7.51
N GLY A 78 -5.05 -7.84 -7.59
CA GLY A 78 -4.77 -8.82 -8.65
C GLY A 78 -5.17 -8.30 -10.02
N PHE A 79 -6.39 -7.75 -10.14
CA PHE A 79 -6.86 -7.16 -11.39
C PHE A 79 -5.99 -5.98 -11.83
N LEU A 80 -5.76 -5.02 -10.93
CA LEU A 80 -4.97 -3.81 -11.25
C LEU A 80 -3.50 -4.13 -11.51
N GLY A 81 -2.90 -5.03 -10.72
CA GLY A 81 -1.51 -5.43 -10.87
C GLY A 81 -1.25 -6.07 -12.23
N GLU A 82 -2.10 -7.03 -12.63
CA GLU A 82 -1.99 -7.69 -13.92
C GLU A 82 -2.28 -6.71 -15.07
N LEU A 83 -3.36 -5.91 -14.99
CA LEU A 83 -3.70 -4.95 -16.03
C LEU A 83 -2.58 -3.92 -16.26
N LEU A 84 -2.04 -3.33 -15.19
CA LEU A 84 -0.97 -2.34 -15.29
C LEU A 84 0.32 -2.96 -15.81
N PHE A 85 0.62 -4.21 -15.45
CA PHE A 85 1.76 -4.93 -16.00
C PHE A 85 1.58 -5.17 -17.51
N GLN A 86 0.43 -5.68 -17.94
CA GLN A 86 0.17 -5.91 -19.37
C GLN A 86 0.23 -4.62 -20.17
N LEU A 87 -0.34 -3.52 -19.67
CA LEU A 87 -0.26 -2.20 -20.31
C LEU A 87 1.20 -1.72 -20.47
N ALA A 88 2.08 -2.04 -19.52
CA ALA A 88 3.46 -1.56 -19.50
C ALA A 88 4.43 -2.44 -20.29
N PHE A 89 4.16 -3.75 -20.40
CA PHE A 89 5.13 -4.72 -20.91
C PHE A 89 4.64 -5.59 -22.07
N TYR A 90 3.33 -5.67 -22.31
CA TYR A 90 2.78 -6.48 -23.42
C TYR A 90 2.29 -5.59 -24.57
N ASN A 91 2.24 -6.20 -25.75
CA ASN A 91 1.68 -5.56 -26.95
C ASN A 91 0.15 -5.65 -27.01
N SER A 92 -0.47 -6.47 -26.17
CA SER A 92 -1.91 -6.74 -26.18
C SER A 92 -2.41 -6.98 -24.77
N ILE A 93 -3.67 -6.62 -24.53
CA ILE A 93 -4.32 -6.76 -23.23
C ILE A 93 -5.16 -8.04 -23.25
N PHE A 94 -4.86 -8.94 -22.32
CA PHE A 94 -5.54 -10.21 -22.07
C PHE A 94 -6.39 -10.06 -20.79
N LEU A 95 -7.64 -9.61 -20.98
CA LEU A 95 -8.57 -9.33 -19.86
C LEU A 95 -8.96 -10.60 -19.10
N ASP A 96 -9.02 -11.74 -19.76
CA ASP A 96 -9.22 -13.05 -19.15
C ASP A 96 -8.17 -13.32 -18.06
N TRP A 97 -6.89 -13.06 -18.34
CA TRP A 97 -5.81 -13.17 -17.37
C TRP A 97 -5.93 -12.16 -16.22
N CYS A 98 -6.37 -10.93 -16.50
CA CYS A 98 -6.65 -9.96 -15.43
C CYS A 98 -7.72 -10.47 -14.46
N PHE A 99 -8.78 -11.11 -14.96
CA PHE A 99 -9.82 -11.72 -14.13
C PHE A 99 -9.35 -12.99 -13.42
N ILE A 100 -8.56 -13.85 -14.07
CA ILE A 100 -7.99 -15.05 -13.45
C ILE A 100 -7.15 -14.66 -12.23
N VAL A 101 -6.25 -13.66 -12.38
CA VAL A 101 -5.41 -13.18 -11.28
C VAL A 101 -6.25 -12.51 -10.18
N ALA A 102 -7.30 -11.76 -10.54
CA ALA A 102 -8.24 -11.19 -9.57
C ALA A 102 -8.97 -12.28 -8.77
N ILE A 103 -9.49 -13.32 -9.43
CA ILE A 103 -10.17 -14.45 -8.78
C ILE A 103 -9.21 -15.22 -7.89
N LEU A 104 -7.96 -15.44 -8.34
CA LEU A 104 -6.92 -16.04 -7.50
C LEU A 104 -6.70 -15.23 -6.21
N GLY A 105 -6.53 -13.91 -6.32
CA GLY A 105 -6.38 -13.02 -5.17
C GLY A 105 -7.59 -13.08 -4.22
N PHE A 106 -8.81 -13.11 -4.78
CA PHE A 106 -10.04 -13.26 -4.02
C PHE A 106 -10.07 -14.58 -3.24
N LEU A 107 -9.83 -15.70 -3.91
CA LEU A 107 -9.86 -17.04 -3.31
C LEU A 107 -8.76 -17.17 -2.25
N CYS A 108 -7.52 -16.76 -2.52
CA CYS A 108 -6.45 -16.75 -1.52
C CYS A 108 -6.84 -15.91 -0.29
N GLY A 109 -7.47 -14.76 -0.51
CA GLY A 109 -7.91 -13.86 0.56
C GLY A 109 -9.14 -14.34 1.36
N LEU A 110 -9.95 -15.27 0.85
CA LEU A 110 -11.08 -15.86 1.59
C LEU A 110 -10.60 -16.66 2.80
N TYR A 111 -9.41 -17.28 2.72
CA TYR A 111 -8.82 -18.00 3.85
C TYR A 111 -8.58 -17.10 5.06
N LYS A 112 -8.23 -15.83 4.79
CA LYS A 112 -7.86 -14.74 5.70
C LYS A 112 -7.02 -15.19 6.90
N TYR A 113 -5.77 -14.73 6.93
CA TYR A 113 -4.89 -14.97 8.07
C TYR A 113 -5.52 -14.54 9.41
N LYS A 114 -5.35 -15.38 10.43
CA LYS A 114 -5.71 -15.09 11.82
C LYS A 114 -4.48 -15.34 12.71
N PRO A 115 -4.14 -14.43 13.65
CA PRO A 115 -2.99 -14.64 14.53
C PRO A 115 -3.17 -15.88 15.42
N LEU A 116 -2.06 -16.54 15.75
CA LEU A 116 -1.97 -17.79 16.53
C LEU A 116 -2.59 -19.02 15.85
N LYS A 117 -3.05 -18.89 14.59
CA LYS A 117 -3.72 -19.98 13.88
C LYS A 117 -2.77 -21.16 13.65
N TYR A 118 -1.47 -20.94 13.56
CA TYR A 118 -0.53 -21.98 13.11
C TYR A 118 0.23 -22.67 14.23
N HIS A 119 -0.12 -22.40 15.49
CA HIS A 119 0.40 -23.14 16.64
C HIS A 119 -0.06 -24.61 16.67
N GLU A 120 -1.21 -24.90 16.06
CA GLU A 120 -1.71 -26.27 15.90
C GLU A 120 -1.35 -26.78 14.50
N GLY A 121 -0.53 -27.82 14.41
CA GLY A 121 -0.09 -28.38 13.12
C GLY A 121 -1.24 -28.77 12.19
N ILE A 122 -2.40 -29.17 12.73
CA ILE A 122 -3.59 -29.51 11.94
C ILE A 122 -4.12 -28.32 11.12
N LYS A 123 -3.96 -27.09 11.61
CA LYS A 123 -4.39 -25.87 10.89
C LYS A 123 -3.46 -25.57 9.71
N VAL A 124 -2.19 -25.94 9.79
CA VAL A 124 -1.26 -25.89 8.63
C VAL A 124 -1.74 -26.83 7.53
N TYR A 125 -2.10 -28.07 7.89
CA TYR A 125 -2.66 -29.05 6.96
C TYR A 125 -3.93 -28.55 6.26
N PHE A 126 -4.88 -27.95 6.98
CA PHE A 126 -6.06 -27.36 6.34
C PHE A 126 -5.72 -26.21 5.38
N THR A 127 -4.66 -25.46 5.65
CA THR A 127 -4.18 -24.40 4.74
C THR A 127 -3.63 -25.00 3.45
N PHE A 128 -2.87 -26.07 3.56
CA PHE A 128 -2.37 -26.83 2.43
C PHE A 128 -3.52 -27.38 1.56
N MET A 129 -4.49 -28.06 2.19
CA MET A 129 -5.68 -28.56 1.49
C MET A 129 -6.48 -27.45 0.83
N TYR A 130 -6.60 -26.30 1.48
CA TYR A 130 -7.27 -25.13 0.91
C TYR A 130 -6.60 -24.63 -0.37
N PHE A 131 -5.26 -24.51 -0.39
CA PHE A 131 -4.54 -24.10 -1.58
C PHE A 131 -4.55 -25.15 -2.70
N ILE A 132 -4.65 -26.45 -2.38
CA ILE A 132 -4.89 -27.48 -3.40
C ILE A 132 -6.22 -27.20 -4.11
N VAL A 133 -7.30 -26.98 -3.35
CA VAL A 133 -8.62 -26.71 -3.92
C VAL A 133 -8.61 -25.44 -4.77
N ILE A 134 -7.98 -24.35 -4.29
CA ILE A 134 -7.81 -23.13 -5.09
C ILE A 134 -7.06 -23.41 -6.39
N SER A 135 -5.98 -24.17 -6.33
CA SER A 135 -5.16 -24.47 -7.52
C SER A 135 -5.94 -25.25 -8.58
N PHE A 136 -6.80 -26.18 -8.16
CA PHE A 136 -7.72 -26.87 -9.06
C PHE A 136 -8.77 -25.93 -9.66
N ILE A 137 -9.37 -25.05 -8.85
CA ILE A 137 -10.36 -24.08 -9.35
C ILE A 137 -9.74 -23.14 -10.39
N ILE A 138 -8.55 -22.59 -10.11
CA ILE A 138 -7.88 -21.67 -11.03
C ILE A 138 -7.40 -22.39 -12.29
N SER A 139 -6.85 -23.59 -12.17
CA SER A 139 -6.50 -24.44 -13.31
C SER A 139 -7.71 -24.69 -14.22
N GLY A 140 -8.86 -25.05 -13.63
CA GLY A 140 -10.11 -25.24 -14.37
C GLY A 140 -10.61 -23.95 -15.04
N LEU A 141 -10.50 -22.80 -14.37
CA LEU A 141 -10.85 -21.50 -14.95
C LEU A 141 -9.93 -21.13 -16.12
N ILE A 142 -8.63 -21.38 -16.00
CA ILE A 142 -7.67 -21.19 -17.10
C ILE A 142 -8.06 -22.06 -18.29
N THR A 143 -8.28 -23.37 -18.09
CA THR A 143 -8.71 -24.28 -19.16
C THR A 143 -10.02 -23.82 -19.81
N LEU A 144 -11.00 -23.38 -19.00
CA LEU A 144 -12.28 -22.89 -19.50
C LEU A 144 -12.11 -21.63 -20.36
N PHE A 145 -11.41 -20.61 -19.85
CA PHE A 145 -11.20 -19.35 -20.58
C PHE A 145 -10.39 -19.57 -21.86
N GLN A 146 -9.35 -20.40 -21.80
CA GLN A 146 -8.55 -20.74 -22.98
C GLN A 146 -9.38 -21.49 -24.02
N SER A 147 -10.22 -22.45 -23.60
CA SER A 147 -11.14 -23.14 -24.51
C SER A 147 -12.19 -22.21 -25.10
N MET A 148 -12.69 -21.21 -24.36
CA MET A 148 -13.72 -20.29 -24.88
C MET A 148 -13.17 -19.28 -25.88
N PHE A 149 -11.96 -18.78 -25.68
CA PHE A 149 -11.40 -17.68 -26.47
C PHE A 149 -10.39 -18.12 -27.54
N TYR A 150 -9.83 -19.34 -27.45
CA TYR A 150 -8.74 -19.79 -28.31
C TYR A 150 -8.96 -21.19 -28.91
N GLU A 151 -10.19 -21.72 -28.92
CA GLU A 151 -10.52 -23.06 -29.43
C GLU A 151 -10.03 -23.31 -30.87
N THR A 152 -10.06 -22.28 -31.71
CA THR A 152 -9.67 -22.39 -33.12
C THR A 152 -8.17 -22.58 -33.32
N THR A 153 -7.36 -22.32 -32.29
CA THR A 153 -5.90 -22.29 -32.37
C THR A 153 -5.25 -23.53 -31.77
N TYR A 154 -5.86 -24.14 -30.74
CA TYR A 154 -5.25 -25.22 -29.96
C TYR A 154 -6.21 -26.40 -29.79
N SER A 155 -5.67 -27.61 -29.72
CA SER A 155 -6.46 -28.78 -29.35
C SER A 155 -6.86 -28.71 -27.87
N ILE A 156 -7.99 -29.33 -27.51
CA ILE A 156 -8.45 -29.41 -26.11
C ILE A 156 -7.38 -30.08 -25.22
N GLU A 157 -6.66 -31.07 -25.76
CA GLU A 157 -5.57 -31.74 -25.05
C GLU A 157 -4.43 -30.77 -24.72
N ASP A 158 -4.02 -29.94 -25.67
CA ASP A 158 -3.00 -28.91 -25.45
C ASP A 158 -3.45 -27.88 -24.41
N ILE A 159 -4.71 -27.45 -24.44
CA ILE A 159 -5.25 -26.50 -23.45
C ILE A 159 -5.23 -27.11 -22.04
N ILE A 160 -5.62 -28.38 -21.90
CA ILE A 160 -5.61 -29.07 -20.62
C ILE A 160 -4.18 -29.24 -20.11
N LEU A 161 -3.24 -29.70 -20.96
CA LEU A 161 -1.87 -30.00 -20.55
C LEU A 161 -1.01 -28.75 -20.36
N ASN A 162 -0.94 -27.87 -21.36
CA ASN A 162 0.01 -26.75 -21.40
C ASN A 162 -0.44 -25.55 -20.58
N TYR A 163 -1.75 -25.41 -20.33
CA TYR A 163 -2.30 -24.30 -19.55
C TYR A 163 -2.81 -24.78 -18.18
N GLY A 164 -3.82 -25.66 -18.17
CA GLY A 164 -4.47 -26.10 -16.94
C GLY A 164 -3.53 -26.86 -16.00
N PHE A 165 -2.98 -27.97 -16.47
CA PHE A 165 -2.10 -28.85 -15.68
C PHE A 165 -0.76 -28.18 -15.37
N ASN A 166 -0.19 -27.46 -16.34
CA ASN A 166 1.01 -26.66 -16.14
C ASN A 166 0.85 -25.64 -15.00
N TYR A 167 -0.25 -24.87 -14.99
CA TYR A 167 -0.55 -23.95 -13.88
C TYR A 167 -0.65 -24.67 -12.55
N PHE A 168 -1.35 -25.81 -12.50
CA PHE A 168 -1.49 -26.59 -11.28
C PHE A 168 -0.13 -26.98 -10.68
N LEU A 169 0.82 -27.42 -11.52
CA LEU A 169 2.17 -27.78 -11.07
C LEU A 169 3.01 -26.57 -10.65
N ASN A 170 2.90 -25.44 -11.35
CA ASN A 170 3.53 -24.18 -10.94
C ASN A 170 2.97 -23.68 -9.59
N SER A 171 1.66 -23.86 -9.37
CA SER A 171 1.01 -23.56 -8.09
C SER A 171 1.44 -24.51 -6.97
N LEU A 172 1.70 -25.78 -7.29
CA LEU A 172 2.20 -26.75 -6.31
C LEU A 172 3.50 -26.29 -5.68
N ILE A 173 4.47 -25.87 -6.50
CA ILE A 173 5.78 -25.40 -6.01
C ILE A 173 5.73 -23.99 -5.43
N SER A 174 4.85 -23.10 -5.92
CA SER A 174 4.87 -21.68 -5.54
C SER A 174 3.88 -21.35 -4.42
N ILE A 175 2.69 -21.94 -4.43
CA ILE A 175 1.61 -21.62 -3.48
C ILE A 175 1.46 -22.73 -2.45
N ILE A 176 1.14 -23.95 -2.90
CA ILE A 176 0.62 -25.02 -2.06
C ILE A 176 1.60 -25.38 -0.93
N PHE A 177 2.89 -25.52 -1.22
CA PHE A 177 3.89 -25.80 -0.19
C PHE A 177 4.43 -24.54 0.50
N ILE A 178 4.76 -23.50 -0.26
CA ILE A 178 5.56 -22.40 0.26
C ILE A 178 4.72 -21.38 1.04
N VAL A 179 3.50 -21.06 0.62
CA VAL A 179 2.66 -20.07 1.32
C VAL A 179 2.34 -20.52 2.75
N PRO A 180 1.92 -21.77 3.03
CA PRO A 180 1.73 -22.24 4.41
C PRO A 180 3.01 -22.14 5.26
N ILE A 181 4.19 -22.45 4.69
CA ILE A 181 5.48 -22.34 5.40
C ILE A 181 5.75 -20.88 5.77
N ILE A 182 5.58 -19.95 4.84
CA ILE A 182 5.78 -18.51 5.12
C ILE A 182 4.76 -18.03 6.17
N LEU A 183 3.50 -18.49 6.12
CA LEU A 183 2.49 -18.12 7.11
C LEU A 183 2.82 -18.64 8.51
N VAL A 184 3.39 -19.84 8.64
CA VAL A 184 3.89 -20.37 9.92
C VAL A 184 5.05 -19.51 10.44
N ILE A 185 6.01 -19.16 9.58
CA ILE A 185 7.14 -18.29 9.95
C ILE A 185 6.62 -16.91 10.39
N TYR A 186 5.70 -16.33 9.63
CA TYR A 186 5.05 -15.05 9.90
C TYR A 186 4.33 -15.07 11.26
N ASP A 187 3.49 -16.09 11.52
CA ASP A 187 2.76 -16.26 12.79
C ASP A 187 3.73 -16.39 13.96
N LYS A 188 4.78 -17.20 13.81
CA LYS A 188 5.80 -17.41 14.86
C LYS A 188 6.56 -16.13 15.21
N ILE A 189 6.88 -15.29 14.23
CA ILE A 189 7.64 -14.04 14.45
C ILE A 189 6.73 -12.94 15.01
N LEU A 190 5.51 -12.79 14.48
CA LEU A 190 4.69 -11.58 14.68
C LEU A 190 3.43 -11.80 15.53
N ALA A 191 3.03 -13.05 15.77
CA ALA A 191 1.83 -13.37 16.56
C ALA A 191 2.12 -14.04 17.92
N LYS A 192 3.36 -14.47 18.20
CA LYS A 192 3.69 -15.18 19.45
C LYS A 192 3.23 -14.40 20.69
N ASP A 193 3.61 -13.13 20.77
CA ASP A 193 3.27 -12.25 21.90
C ASP A 193 2.62 -10.96 21.39
N GLU A 194 1.80 -10.33 22.23
CA GLU A 194 1.37 -8.96 21.99
C GLU A 194 2.52 -8.00 22.25
N LYS A 195 2.92 -7.27 21.21
CA LYS A 195 4.04 -6.35 21.25
C LYS A 195 3.63 -5.03 20.66
N ASP A 196 3.91 -3.95 21.38
CA ASP A 196 3.76 -2.59 20.89
C ASP A 196 5.15 -2.03 20.62
N LEU A 197 5.55 -2.07 19.34
CA LEU A 197 6.87 -1.61 18.89
C LEU A 197 6.80 -0.11 18.61
N TYR A 198 7.17 0.68 19.63
CA TYR A 198 7.27 2.13 19.56
C TYR A 198 8.74 2.54 19.41
N TYR A 199 9.20 2.64 18.18
CA TYR A 199 10.58 3.03 17.91
C TYR A 199 10.67 4.51 17.58
N MET A 200 11.52 5.23 18.32
CA MET A 200 11.74 6.67 18.19
C MET A 200 12.13 7.10 16.76
N TRP A 201 12.85 6.25 16.01
CA TRP A 201 13.22 6.53 14.63
C TRP A 201 12.05 6.43 13.64
N LEU A 202 11.01 5.65 13.95
CA LEU A 202 9.78 5.54 13.13
C LEU A 202 8.74 6.59 13.51
N THR A 203 8.64 6.91 14.80
CA THR A 203 7.61 7.81 15.32
C THR A 203 8.06 9.25 15.40
N HIS A 204 9.37 9.52 15.59
CA HIS A 204 9.97 10.84 15.87
C HIS A 204 9.19 11.74 16.86
N HIS A 205 8.30 11.13 17.63
CA HIS A 205 7.51 11.72 18.68
C HIS A 205 7.72 10.91 19.97
N PRO A 206 7.77 11.57 21.14
CA PRO A 206 7.74 10.86 22.41
C PRO A 206 6.40 10.15 22.58
N ILE A 207 6.35 9.14 23.46
CA ILE A 207 5.12 8.38 23.75
C ILE A 207 3.98 9.31 24.21
N SER A 208 4.30 10.41 24.90
CA SER A 208 3.32 11.43 25.31
C SER A 208 2.61 12.12 24.14
N ALA A 209 3.17 12.06 22.92
CA ALA A 209 2.60 12.59 21.68
C ALA A 209 2.12 11.46 20.74
N SER A 210 1.63 10.35 21.30
CA SER A 210 1.14 9.21 20.52
C SER A 210 -0.04 9.53 19.61
N ASP A 211 -0.77 10.62 19.84
CA ASP A 211 -1.85 11.12 18.97
C ASP A 211 -1.35 11.51 17.57
N HIS A 212 -0.05 11.73 17.41
CA HIS A 212 0.62 12.00 16.12
C HIS A 212 1.02 10.73 15.37
N THR A 213 0.73 9.57 15.95
CA THR A 213 1.14 8.27 15.39
C THR A 213 -0.08 7.44 15.01
N PHE A 214 0.11 6.54 14.05
CA PHE A 214 -0.79 5.43 13.81
C PHE A 214 0.02 4.14 13.87
N TYR A 215 -0.66 3.01 14.02
CA TYR A 215 -0.01 1.72 13.99
C TYR A 215 -0.56 0.85 12.86
N LEU A 216 0.33 0.03 12.30
CA LEU A 216 -0.01 -1.11 11.48
C LEU A 216 0.08 -2.36 12.36
N LYS A 217 -0.94 -3.23 12.26
CA LYS A 217 -1.00 -4.47 13.03
C LYS A 217 -0.56 -5.63 12.16
N PHE A 218 0.53 -6.29 12.54
CA PHE A 218 1.05 -7.49 11.92
C PHE A 218 0.93 -8.64 12.93
N GLY A 219 -0.01 -9.57 12.71
CA GLY A 219 -0.32 -10.58 13.71
C GLY A 219 -0.85 -9.96 15.00
N ARG A 220 -0.11 -10.13 16.10
CA ARG A 220 -0.38 -9.52 17.42
C ARG A 220 0.58 -8.37 17.75
N THR A 221 1.50 -8.05 16.83
CA THR A 221 2.45 -6.95 16.95
C THR A 221 1.86 -5.67 16.34
N LYS A 222 1.83 -4.58 17.10
CA LYS A 222 1.54 -3.23 16.58
C LYS A 222 2.85 -2.49 16.38
N ILE A 223 3.07 -1.97 15.18
CA ILE A 223 4.24 -1.15 14.86
C ILE A 223 3.75 0.27 14.65
N TYR A 224 4.28 1.20 15.44
CA TYR A 224 3.87 2.60 15.44
C TYR A 224 4.74 3.41 14.47
N PHE A 225 4.09 4.27 13.71
CA PHE A 225 4.71 5.17 12.75
C PHE A 225 4.16 6.57 12.94
N CYS A 226 4.98 7.59 12.66
CA CYS A 226 4.42 8.92 12.55
C CYS A 226 3.51 9.02 11.33
N THR A 227 2.31 9.50 11.58
CA THR A 227 1.27 9.72 10.58
C THR A 227 1.74 10.60 9.42
N ARG A 228 2.41 11.73 9.70
CA ARG A 228 2.85 12.66 8.64
C ARG A 228 4.00 12.09 7.83
N CYS A 229 5.04 11.55 8.47
CA CYS A 229 6.19 10.98 7.76
C CYS A 229 5.80 9.76 6.93
N SER A 230 4.94 8.88 7.43
CA SER A 230 4.39 7.81 6.61
C SER A 230 3.61 8.35 5.41
N GLY A 231 2.84 9.42 5.59
CA GLY A 231 2.22 10.13 4.48
C GLY A 231 3.25 10.52 3.41
N VAL A 232 4.33 11.22 3.80
CA VAL A 232 5.40 11.64 2.89
C VAL A 232 6.00 10.46 2.13
N ILE A 233 6.34 9.38 2.82
CA ILE A 233 6.93 8.19 2.20
C ILE A 233 5.94 7.55 1.23
N ILE A 234 4.70 7.34 1.64
CA ILE A 234 3.64 6.74 0.80
C ILE A 234 3.38 7.61 -0.42
N GLY A 235 3.28 8.93 -0.25
CA GLY A 235 3.11 9.88 -1.35
C GLY A 235 4.25 9.82 -2.35
N GLY A 236 5.49 9.87 -1.89
CA GLY A 236 6.66 9.78 -2.75
C GLY A 236 6.72 8.45 -3.52
N LEU A 237 6.50 7.32 -2.84
CA LEU A 237 6.48 6.00 -3.49
C LEU A 237 5.35 5.87 -4.52
N MET A 238 4.16 6.38 -4.21
CA MET A 238 3.04 6.39 -5.14
C MET A 238 3.33 7.28 -6.36
N ALA A 239 3.90 8.46 -6.18
CA ALA A 239 4.28 9.36 -7.28
C ALA A 239 5.36 8.74 -8.17
N LEU A 240 6.37 8.11 -7.56
CA LEU A 240 7.42 7.39 -8.27
C LEU A 240 6.83 6.28 -9.13
N PHE A 241 5.97 5.44 -8.54
CA PHE A 241 5.32 4.34 -9.23
C PHE A 241 4.42 4.81 -10.38
N THR A 242 3.58 5.82 -10.15
CA THR A 242 2.68 6.35 -11.18
C THR A 242 3.46 7.02 -12.31
N THR A 243 4.54 7.74 -12.00
CA THR A 243 5.41 8.35 -13.01
C THR A 243 6.10 7.27 -13.84
N TYR A 244 6.67 6.25 -13.19
CA TYR A 244 7.29 5.11 -13.86
C TYR A 244 6.32 4.42 -14.83
N LEU A 245 5.11 4.11 -14.37
CA LEU A 245 4.09 3.49 -15.22
C LEU A 245 3.61 4.40 -16.35
N THR A 246 3.38 5.69 -16.06
CA THR A 246 2.97 6.66 -17.09
C THR A 246 4.01 6.76 -18.20
N GLN A 247 5.30 6.78 -17.84
CA GLN A 247 6.38 6.79 -18.81
C GLN A 247 6.44 5.49 -19.61
N LYS A 248 6.28 4.32 -18.97
CA LYS A 248 6.31 3.02 -19.65
C LYS A 248 5.12 2.81 -20.59
N ILE A 249 3.90 3.15 -20.15
CA ILE A 249 2.66 2.88 -20.88
C ILE A 249 2.42 3.94 -21.97
N LEU A 250 2.62 5.23 -21.65
CA LEU A 250 2.26 6.33 -22.55
C LEU A 250 3.48 6.97 -23.24
N GLY A 251 4.71 6.62 -22.85
CA GLY A 251 5.92 7.28 -23.35
C GLY A 251 6.03 8.75 -22.90
N ILE A 252 5.22 9.19 -21.93
CA ILE A 252 5.17 10.58 -21.49
C ILE A 252 6.23 10.80 -20.41
N VAL A 253 7.13 11.74 -20.67
CA VAL A 253 8.07 12.26 -19.66
C VAL A 253 7.50 13.54 -19.07
N ILE A 254 7.61 13.70 -17.75
CA ILE A 254 7.13 14.89 -17.06
C ILE A 254 8.01 16.08 -17.43
N ASP A 255 7.40 17.11 -18.02
CA ASP A 255 8.06 18.37 -18.34
C ASP A 255 8.45 19.15 -17.06
N ALA A 256 9.64 19.74 -17.06
CA ALA A 256 10.17 20.47 -15.91
C ALA A 256 9.28 21.64 -15.47
N ARG A 257 8.56 22.30 -16.40
CA ARG A 257 7.67 23.43 -16.09
C ARG A 257 6.39 22.94 -15.41
N ILE A 258 5.85 21.80 -15.85
CA ILE A 258 4.70 21.16 -15.18
C ILE A 258 5.10 20.73 -13.77
N ALA A 259 6.27 20.09 -13.62
CA ALA A 259 6.81 19.72 -12.32
C ALA A 259 7.00 20.95 -11.40
N LEU A 260 7.55 22.05 -11.94
CA LEU A 260 7.71 23.30 -11.21
C LEU A 260 6.36 23.85 -10.73
N LEU A 261 5.33 23.82 -11.57
CA LEU A 261 3.98 24.24 -11.19
C LEU A 261 3.40 23.35 -10.06
N LEU A 262 3.60 22.03 -10.15
CA LEU A 262 3.14 21.09 -9.14
C LEU A 262 3.82 21.33 -7.79
N ILE A 263 5.12 21.62 -7.74
CA ILE A 263 5.80 21.92 -6.47
C ILE A 263 5.42 23.28 -5.87
N ILE A 264 4.79 24.18 -6.64
CA ILE A 264 4.20 25.44 -6.13
C ILE A 264 2.79 25.21 -5.58
N ILE A 265 2.02 24.31 -6.17
CA ILE A 265 0.61 24.13 -5.78
C ILE A 265 0.47 23.10 -4.66
N LEU A 266 1.15 21.96 -4.78
CA LEU A 266 0.97 20.82 -3.88
C LEU A 266 1.30 21.14 -2.42
N PRO A 267 2.35 21.91 -2.06
CA PRO A 267 2.60 22.20 -0.65
C PRO A 267 1.57 23.11 0.02
N LEU A 268 0.74 23.86 -0.73
CA LEU A 268 -0.15 24.88 -0.15
C LEU A 268 -1.14 24.33 0.91
N PRO A 269 -1.86 23.20 0.68
CA PRO A 269 -2.70 22.59 1.72
C PRO A 269 -1.92 22.23 2.99
N VAL A 270 -0.65 21.89 2.88
CA VAL A 270 0.23 21.52 4.00
C VAL A 270 0.55 22.74 4.83
N PHE A 271 0.88 23.86 4.19
CA PHE A 271 1.11 25.14 4.85
C PHE A 271 -0.13 25.65 5.56
N ILE A 272 -1.30 25.50 4.94
CA ILE A 272 -2.58 25.87 5.56
C ILE A 272 -2.86 24.96 6.77
N ASP A 273 -2.70 23.65 6.61
CA ASP A 273 -2.91 22.68 7.69
C ASP A 273 -2.00 22.93 8.89
N TRP A 274 -0.70 23.00 8.63
CA TRP A 274 0.30 23.20 9.66
C TRP A 274 0.25 24.60 10.26
N GLY A 275 0.06 25.64 9.44
CA GLY A 275 -0.03 27.02 9.89
C GLY A 275 -1.23 27.26 10.81
N THR A 276 -2.41 26.75 10.45
CA THR A 276 -3.60 26.85 11.31
C THR A 276 -3.44 26.08 12.62
N GLN A 277 -2.75 24.94 12.61
CA GLN A 277 -2.42 24.19 13.83
C GLN A 277 -1.41 24.94 14.70
N ARG A 278 -0.33 25.45 14.10
CA ARG A 278 0.74 26.13 14.84
C ARG A 278 0.27 27.45 15.46
N LEU A 279 -0.67 28.14 14.83
CA LEU A 279 -1.33 29.32 15.37
C LEU A 279 -2.45 28.99 16.38
N LEU A 280 -2.57 27.73 16.81
CA LEU A 280 -3.57 27.27 17.80
C LEU A 280 -5.01 27.62 17.38
N LEU A 281 -5.30 27.63 16.07
CA LEU A 281 -6.66 27.87 15.55
C LEU A 281 -7.48 26.58 15.51
N ARG A 282 -6.81 25.43 15.45
CA ARG A 282 -7.43 24.10 15.52
C ARG A 282 -6.43 23.03 15.93
N LYS A 283 -6.94 21.89 16.37
CA LYS A 283 -6.16 20.67 16.55
C LYS A 283 -5.96 19.94 15.22
N SER A 284 -4.87 19.21 15.13
CA SER A 284 -4.54 18.37 13.98
C SER A 284 -5.19 17.00 14.13
N THR A 285 -5.74 16.46 13.06
CA THR A 285 -6.26 15.09 13.02
C THR A 285 -5.27 14.16 12.33
N THR A 286 -5.32 12.87 12.64
CA THR A 286 -4.46 11.86 12.01
C THR A 286 -4.66 11.84 10.49
N GLU A 287 -5.90 11.93 10.03
CA GLU A 287 -6.25 11.93 8.62
C GLU A 287 -5.65 13.13 7.90
N SER A 288 -5.75 14.32 8.50
CA SER A 288 -5.17 15.55 7.94
C SER A 288 -3.64 15.48 7.88
N ARG A 289 -3.00 14.97 8.95
CA ARG A 289 -1.53 14.76 8.99
C ARG A 289 -1.07 13.81 7.90
N LEU A 290 -1.82 12.73 7.67
CA LEU A 290 -1.50 11.70 6.69
C LEU A 290 -1.65 12.22 5.26
N LEU A 291 -2.79 12.88 4.97
CA LEU A 291 -3.09 13.45 3.66
C LEU A 291 -2.09 14.56 3.30
N THR A 292 -1.84 15.49 4.23
CA THR A 292 -0.85 16.55 3.98
C THR A 292 0.55 15.99 3.82
N GLY A 293 0.94 15.01 4.63
CA GLY A 293 2.18 14.26 4.42
C GLY A 293 2.26 13.64 3.03
N PHE A 294 1.20 12.95 2.59
CA PHE A 294 1.09 12.36 1.25
C PHE A 294 1.33 13.38 0.15
N ILE A 295 0.67 14.54 0.24
CA ILE A 295 0.83 15.62 -0.74
C ILE A 295 2.26 16.17 -0.76
N VAL A 296 2.92 16.33 0.40
CA VAL A 296 4.35 16.69 0.45
C VAL A 296 5.21 15.63 -0.24
N GLY A 297 4.91 14.35 -0.02
CA GLY A 297 5.59 13.24 -0.69
C GLY A 297 5.52 13.32 -2.21
N LEU A 298 4.33 13.61 -2.75
CA LEU A 298 4.15 13.86 -4.18
C LEU A 298 5.03 15.02 -4.66
N ALA A 299 5.02 16.15 -3.93
CA ALA A 299 5.79 17.34 -4.29
C ALA A 299 7.31 17.06 -4.29
N PHE A 300 7.82 16.29 -3.32
CA PHE A 300 9.24 15.91 -3.30
C PHE A 300 9.64 15.05 -4.50
N HIS A 301 8.79 14.12 -4.93
CA HIS A 301 9.04 13.37 -6.16
C HIS A 301 9.07 14.29 -7.38
N PHE A 302 8.11 15.20 -7.54
CA PHE A 302 8.11 16.12 -8.69
C PHE A 302 9.30 17.09 -8.70
N MET A 303 9.87 17.42 -7.55
CA MET A 303 11.08 18.23 -7.46
C MET A 303 12.28 17.59 -8.18
N SER A 304 12.34 16.26 -8.34
CA SER A 304 13.44 15.62 -9.07
C SER A 304 13.40 15.92 -10.58
N PHE A 305 12.29 16.42 -11.11
CA PHE A 305 12.11 16.76 -12.53
C PHE A 305 12.40 18.23 -12.83
N THR A 306 12.71 19.06 -11.83
CA THR A 306 12.92 20.51 -12.02
C THR A 306 14.40 20.89 -12.17
N TYR A 307 15.27 19.94 -12.54
CA TYR A 307 16.72 20.16 -12.68
C TYR A 307 17.05 21.33 -13.62
N ASP A 308 16.39 21.40 -14.79
CA ASP A 308 16.59 22.49 -15.75
C ASP A 308 16.10 23.86 -15.24
N LEU A 309 15.27 23.86 -14.19
CA LEU A 309 14.71 25.04 -13.52
C LEU A 309 15.21 25.12 -12.06
N TYR A 310 16.44 24.65 -11.81
CA TYR A 310 17.02 24.55 -10.47
C TYR A 310 16.98 25.88 -9.71
N PHE A 311 17.34 27.00 -10.35
CA PHE A 311 17.32 28.32 -9.73
C PHE A 311 15.92 28.70 -9.20
N TYR A 312 14.88 28.48 -10.00
CA TYR A 312 13.50 28.74 -9.58
C TYR A 312 13.05 27.81 -8.45
N THR A 313 13.45 26.54 -8.50
CA THR A 313 13.19 25.56 -7.44
C THR A 313 13.76 26.03 -6.11
N VAL A 314 15.00 26.51 -6.10
CA VAL A 314 15.64 27.06 -4.89
C VAL A 314 14.91 28.29 -4.37
N LEU A 315 14.50 29.23 -5.25
CA LEU A 315 13.73 30.41 -4.83
C LEU A 315 12.39 30.03 -4.18
N ILE A 316 11.69 29.05 -4.75
CA ILE A 316 10.42 28.54 -4.20
C ILE A 316 10.65 27.93 -2.81
N LEU A 317 11.71 27.12 -2.64
CA LEU A 317 12.08 26.55 -1.35
C LEU A 317 12.37 27.64 -0.31
N ILE A 318 13.16 28.65 -0.67
CA ILE A 318 13.45 29.79 0.22
C ILE A 318 12.15 30.50 0.63
N ALA A 319 11.24 30.75 -0.30
CA ALA A 319 9.95 31.37 -0.01
C ALA A 319 9.13 30.52 0.97
N TYR A 320 9.04 29.21 0.74
CA TYR A 320 8.32 28.28 1.63
C TYR A 320 8.92 28.21 3.03
N PHE A 321 10.24 28.07 3.14
CA PHE A 321 10.91 28.06 4.44
C PHE A 321 10.74 29.40 5.17
N SER A 322 10.76 30.53 4.45
CA SER A 322 10.49 31.85 5.04
C SER A 322 9.08 31.92 5.64
N ILE A 323 8.06 31.49 4.90
CA ILE A 323 6.68 31.41 5.40
C ILE A 323 6.57 30.46 6.59
N PHE A 324 7.22 29.30 6.51
CA PHE A 324 7.27 28.33 7.61
C PHE A 324 7.83 28.95 8.89
N PHE A 325 8.99 29.62 8.81
CA PHE A 325 9.63 30.25 9.97
C PHE A 325 8.79 31.38 10.55
N LEU A 326 8.14 32.20 9.71
CA LEU A 326 7.23 33.24 10.17
C LEU A 326 6.06 32.65 10.97
N LEU A 327 5.40 31.61 10.43
CA LEU A 327 4.32 30.90 11.11
C LEU A 327 4.79 30.22 12.40
N ALA A 328 5.98 29.62 12.40
CA ALA A 328 6.60 29.02 13.58
C ALA A 328 6.79 30.05 14.70
N TYR A 329 7.33 31.22 14.34
CA TYR A 329 7.59 32.34 15.23
C TYR A 329 6.30 32.89 15.84
N PHE A 330 5.30 33.20 15.01
CA PHE A 330 4.01 33.70 15.51
C PHE A 330 3.26 32.69 16.36
N GLY A 331 3.31 31.40 16.00
CA GLY A 331 2.72 30.34 16.81
C GLY A 331 3.39 30.20 18.17
N HIS A 332 4.73 30.23 18.21
CA HIS A 332 5.47 30.19 19.48
C HIS A 332 5.14 31.40 20.37
N LYS A 333 5.11 32.61 19.80
CA LYS A 333 4.74 33.82 20.54
C LYS A 333 3.33 33.71 21.14
N LYS A 334 2.38 33.13 20.41
CA LYS A 334 1.01 32.92 20.89
C LYS A 334 0.96 31.88 22.03
N GLU A 335 1.70 30.78 21.88
CA GLU A 335 1.80 29.71 22.88
C GLU A 335 2.38 30.23 24.20
N MET A 336 3.46 31.01 24.15
CA MET A 336 4.06 31.61 25.35
C MET A 336 3.11 32.55 26.08
N ARG A 337 2.36 33.38 25.34
CA ARG A 337 1.38 34.29 25.94
C ARG A 337 0.26 33.55 26.68
N LEU A 338 -0.24 32.44 26.13
CA LEU A 338 -1.28 31.64 26.79
C LEU A 338 -0.75 30.97 28.06
N LEU A 339 0.50 30.49 28.03
CA LEU A 339 1.14 29.92 29.22
C LEU A 339 1.36 30.96 30.33
N GLU A 340 1.73 32.18 29.97
CA GLU A 340 1.81 33.30 30.92
C GLU A 340 0.43 33.58 31.55
N GLU A 341 -0.62 33.67 30.73
CA GLU A 341 -2.01 33.87 31.20
C GLU A 341 -2.46 32.71 32.13
N GLU A 342 -2.15 31.45 31.83
CA GLU A 342 -2.48 30.29 32.68
C GLU A 342 -1.71 30.28 34.02
N LEU A 343 -0.44 30.69 34.02
CA LEU A 343 0.37 30.76 35.25
C LEU A 343 -0.10 31.88 36.18
N ASP A 344 -0.50 33.01 35.61
CA ASP A 344 -1.06 34.13 36.37
C ASP A 344 -2.38 33.71 37.06
N GLU A 345 -3.25 32.96 36.38
CA GLU A 345 -4.49 32.42 36.95
C GLU A 345 -4.22 31.46 38.12
N LEU A 346 -3.29 30.52 37.97
CA LEU A 346 -2.92 29.58 39.04
C LEU A 346 -2.33 30.30 40.27
N SER A 347 -1.51 31.33 40.04
CA SER A 347 -0.93 32.13 41.13
C SER A 347 -2.01 32.87 41.94
N TYR A 348 -3.11 33.26 41.29
CA TYR A 348 -4.25 33.90 41.93
C TYR A 348 -5.07 32.91 42.74
N GLU A 349 -5.25 31.67 42.25
CA GLU A 349 -5.92 30.60 42.99
C GLU A 349 -5.15 30.15 44.24
N GLU A 350 -3.82 30.09 44.18
CA GLU A 350 -2.98 29.73 45.35
C GLU A 350 -2.96 30.83 46.44
N ALA A 351 -3.29 32.07 46.08
CA ALA A 351 -3.32 33.20 46.99
C ALA A 351 -4.65 33.35 47.77
N LEU A 352 -5.71 32.64 47.35
CA LEU A 352 -7.04 32.62 47.97
C LEU A 352 -7.17 31.46 48.96
#